data_AF-A0A1E7EMF1-F1
#
_entry.id   AF-A0A1E7EMF1-F1
#
_cell.length_a   1.000
_cell.length_b   1.000
_cell.length_c   1.000
_cell.angle_alpha   90.00
_cell.angle_beta   90.00
_cell.angle_gamma   90.00
#
_symmetry.space_group_name_H-M   'P 1'
#
loop_
_entity.id
_entity.type
_entity.pdbx_description
1 polymer ?
#
loop_
_entity_poly.entity_id
_entity_poly.type
_entity_poly.pdbx_seq_one_letter_code
_entity_poly.pdbx_strand_id
1 'polypeptide(L)'
;MIAVACERIVSYKKAVMQCNELLHSHHFFNETHGLGFKISTGSRFLGGFIGDTTSRDEYVSTKIADWIHGTKELAAVARLKHPHAAYTGITKCLQHKWSFTQRVIPGIDDLFQPLEDELTNNLLPALFGDPPSTMDDKLRLLTALPVKHAGLALPNPVTSSATNYKNSTLMSSHLLLAVQGKINFSLQDHRDTCQSSLSASRELRQTENDSSLTNLLAALPLAAAGQPSTTRAINRASETGLWLTTIPNHINAIDKNGDRGDLLIKGFWDNGMDAIIDVRITDTDAKSYRTRDPKKVLQSQEKEKKKKYLDQCLLQRRAFTPFVVSVDGLIGYEASNVLKQLSKRLADKWNKPYSVTCGIVRSRISIACARASNQCLRGSRIPFKTMSRQIQWEDGAGAGLYRIVR
;
A
#
# COMPACT_ATOMS: atom_id res chain seq x y z
N MET A 1 -12.55 4.59 34.18
CA MET A 1 -11.31 5.21 34.71
C MET A 1 -11.41 6.70 34.49
N ILE A 2 -11.23 7.52 35.52
CA ILE A 2 -11.35 8.98 35.46
C ILE A 2 -9.94 9.60 35.42
N ALA A 3 -9.74 10.65 34.62
CA ALA A 3 -8.45 11.29 34.43
C ALA A 3 -8.37 12.61 35.22
N VAL A 4 -7.56 12.64 36.27
CA VAL A 4 -7.29 13.85 37.05
C VAL A 4 -6.05 14.55 36.47
N ALA A 5 -6.14 15.84 36.16
CA ALA A 5 -5.04 16.61 35.57
C ALA A 5 -4.67 17.81 36.45
N CYS A 6 -3.37 18.01 36.74
CA CYS A 6 -2.86 19.22 37.37
C CYS A 6 -2.18 20.12 36.34
N GLU A 7 -2.54 21.39 36.30
CA GLU A 7 -1.81 22.44 35.57
C GLU A 7 -1.11 23.35 36.59
N ARG A 8 0.10 22.97 37.00
CA ARG A 8 1.09 23.92 37.50
C ARG A 8 2.50 23.50 37.07
N ILE A 9 3.04 24.28 36.14
CA ILE A 9 4.45 24.64 35.93
C ILE A 9 5.45 23.45 35.84
N VAL A 10 5.86 23.18 34.59
CA VAL A 10 7.05 22.42 34.11
C VAL A 10 6.94 20.89 33.93
N SER A 11 5.91 20.19 34.41
CA SER A 11 5.70 18.78 34.00
C SER A 11 4.23 18.39 34.06
N TYR A 12 3.62 18.04 32.93
CA TYR A 12 2.23 17.56 32.87
C TYR A 12 2.08 16.25 33.66
N LYS A 13 1.68 16.34 34.93
CA LYS A 13 1.33 15.18 35.76
C LYS A 13 -0.18 14.94 35.66
N LYS A 14 -0.58 13.92 34.90
CA LYS A 14 -1.94 13.38 34.91
C LYS A 14 -1.95 12.13 35.78
N ALA A 15 -2.89 12.05 36.71
CA ALA A 15 -3.16 10.87 37.52
C ALA A 15 -4.47 10.24 37.03
N VAL A 16 -4.45 8.94 36.72
CA VAL A 16 -5.65 8.21 36.30
C VAL A 16 -6.14 7.39 37.48
N MET A 17 -7.42 7.51 37.81
CA MET A 17 -8.02 6.91 39.00
C MET A 17 -9.27 6.11 38.65
N GLN A 18 -9.65 5.19 39.53
CA GLN A 18 -10.92 4.50 39.36
C GLN A 18 -12.09 5.44 39.70
N CYS A 19 -13.24 5.20 39.06
CA CYS A 19 -14.40 6.10 39.12
C CYS A 19 -14.98 6.22 40.55
N ASN A 20 -14.96 5.11 41.28
CA ASN A 20 -15.39 4.96 42.67
C ASN A 20 -14.51 5.73 43.68
N GLU A 21 -13.28 6.12 43.32
CA GLU A 21 -12.37 6.80 44.23
C GLU A 21 -12.40 8.33 44.09
N LEU A 22 -13.23 8.89 43.22
CA LEU A 22 -13.17 10.30 42.82
C LEU A 22 -13.30 11.29 43.98
N LEU A 23 -14.23 11.03 44.92
CA LEU A 23 -14.43 11.86 46.11
C LEU A 23 -13.23 11.78 47.06
N HIS A 24 -12.72 10.57 47.33
CA HIS A 24 -11.53 10.38 48.15
C HIS A 24 -10.30 11.04 47.53
N SER A 25 -10.21 11.01 46.20
CA SER A 25 -9.12 11.63 45.43
C SER A 25 -9.16 13.15 45.53
N HIS A 26 -10.35 13.75 45.40
CA HIS A 26 -10.53 15.19 45.58
C HIS A 26 -10.06 15.61 46.96
N HIS A 27 -10.56 14.93 47.99
CA HIS A 27 -10.19 15.21 49.36
C HIS A 27 -8.68 15.09 49.56
N PHE A 28 -8.08 13.95 49.17
CA PHE A 28 -6.65 13.71 49.36
C PHE A 28 -5.77 14.73 48.62
N PHE A 29 -5.98 14.93 47.33
CA PHE A 29 -5.09 15.79 46.52
C PHE A 29 -5.33 17.28 46.77
N ASN A 30 -6.58 17.72 46.88
CA ASN A 30 -6.91 19.13 46.93
C ASN A 30 -7.12 19.65 48.35
N GLU A 31 -7.84 18.92 49.20
CA GLU A 31 -8.18 19.39 50.55
C GLU A 31 -7.05 19.08 51.54
N THR A 32 -6.53 17.85 51.55
CA THR A 32 -5.47 17.44 52.47
C THR A 32 -4.10 17.99 52.07
N HIS A 33 -3.75 17.93 50.78
CA HIS A 33 -2.41 18.29 50.30
C HIS A 33 -2.35 19.62 49.53
N GLY A 34 -3.48 20.29 49.28
CA GLY A 34 -3.50 21.60 48.64
C GLY A 34 -2.93 21.64 47.21
N LEU A 35 -2.91 20.50 46.50
CA LEU A 35 -2.18 20.36 45.23
C LEU A 35 -2.92 20.94 44.02
N GLY A 36 -4.19 21.33 44.16
CA GLY A 36 -4.95 22.03 43.12
C GLY A 36 -5.16 21.24 41.83
N PHE A 37 -5.34 19.92 41.93
CA PHE A 37 -5.68 19.07 40.79
C PHE A 37 -7.09 19.38 40.26
N LYS A 38 -7.21 19.52 38.94
CA LYS A 38 -8.49 19.58 38.25
C LYS A 38 -8.99 18.16 38.00
N ILE A 39 -10.16 17.85 38.56
CA ILE A 39 -10.84 16.58 38.30
C ILE A 39 -11.62 16.70 37.00
N SER A 40 -11.46 15.72 36.12
CA SER A 40 -12.18 15.64 34.86
C SER A 40 -12.60 14.20 34.61
N THR A 41 -13.86 13.98 34.24
CA THR A 41 -14.42 12.64 33.93
C THR A 41 -13.84 12.03 32.66
N GLY A 42 -13.23 12.84 31.78
CA GLY A 42 -12.71 12.43 30.49
C GLY A 42 -11.56 13.33 30.03
N SER A 43 -10.44 12.74 29.62
CA SER A 43 -9.30 13.50 29.11
C SER A 43 -8.50 12.76 28.05
N ARG A 44 -7.94 13.52 27.12
CA ARG A 44 -6.97 13.02 26.14
C ARG A 44 -5.68 12.57 26.83
N PHE A 45 -5.17 11.41 26.46
CA PHE A 45 -3.93 10.87 27.02
C PHE A 45 -3.11 10.12 25.97
N LEU A 46 -1.87 10.57 25.73
CA LEU A 46 -0.91 9.95 24.80
C LEU A 46 -1.49 9.59 23.41
N GLY A 47 -2.37 10.46 22.88
CA GLY A 47 -3.03 10.25 21.59
C GLY A 47 -4.36 9.49 21.65
N GLY A 48 -4.65 8.79 22.75
CA GLY A 48 -5.93 8.17 23.05
C GLY A 48 -6.84 9.05 23.93
N PHE A 49 -7.86 8.41 24.51
CA PHE A 49 -8.84 9.04 25.40
C PHE A 49 -9.14 8.11 26.57
N ILE A 50 -9.23 8.68 27.77
CA ILE A 50 -9.54 7.96 29.01
C ILE A 50 -10.72 8.66 29.67
N GLY A 51 -11.73 7.91 30.10
CA GLY A 51 -12.86 8.47 30.82
C GLY A 51 -14.20 8.21 30.20
N ASP A 52 -15.06 9.23 30.29
CA ASP A 52 -16.40 9.20 29.75
C ASP A 52 -16.44 8.90 28.23
N THR A 53 -17.49 8.21 27.81
CA THR A 53 -17.69 7.85 26.40
C THR A 53 -18.19 9.03 25.58
N THR A 54 -18.99 9.93 26.17
CA THR A 54 -19.53 11.09 25.48
C THR A 54 -18.44 12.05 24.99
N SER A 55 -17.49 12.45 25.86
CA SER A 55 -16.39 13.34 25.45
C SER A 55 -15.35 12.61 24.60
N ARG A 56 -15.19 11.28 24.78
CA ARG A 56 -14.43 10.43 23.86
C ARG A 56 -15.00 10.51 22.45
N ASP A 57 -16.31 10.33 22.32
CA ASP A 57 -17.02 10.28 21.04
C ASP A 57 -17.00 11.64 20.36
N GLU A 58 -17.16 12.73 21.13
CA GLU A 58 -16.99 14.09 20.63
C GLU A 58 -15.56 14.34 20.11
N TYR A 59 -14.55 13.92 20.87
CA TYR A 59 -13.15 14.03 20.47
C TYR A 59 -12.85 13.26 19.18
N VAL A 60 -13.32 12.02 19.09
CA VAL A 60 -13.11 11.15 17.92
C VAL A 60 -13.91 11.67 16.72
N SER A 61 -15.14 12.13 16.92
CA SER A 61 -15.97 12.73 15.87
C SER A 61 -15.30 13.96 15.26
N THR A 62 -14.65 14.79 16.08
CA THR A 62 -13.86 15.93 15.60
C THR A 62 -12.70 15.50 14.70
N LYS A 63 -12.00 14.42 15.06
CA LYS A 63 -10.94 13.83 14.22
C LYS A 63 -11.47 13.27 12.91
N ILE A 64 -12.63 12.62 12.96
CA ILE A 64 -13.28 12.04 11.79
C ILE A 64 -13.73 13.14 10.83
N ALA A 65 -14.23 14.27 11.32
CA ALA A 65 -14.54 15.44 10.49
C ALA A 65 -13.30 15.95 9.73
N ASP A 66 -12.13 16.05 10.38
CA ASP A 66 -10.87 16.41 9.72
C ASP A 66 -10.48 15.41 8.62
N TRP A 67 -10.67 14.11 8.86
CA TRP A 67 -10.35 13.07 7.87
C TRP A 67 -11.34 13.03 6.71
N ILE A 68 -12.62 13.30 6.95
CA ILE A 68 -13.64 13.47 5.91
C ILE A 68 -13.26 14.66 5.03
N HIS A 69 -12.89 15.79 5.63
CA HIS A 69 -12.41 16.95 4.87
C HIS A 69 -11.18 16.60 4.02
N GLY A 70 -10.16 15.98 4.60
CA GLY A 70 -8.99 15.52 3.84
C GLY A 70 -9.32 14.51 2.73
N THR A 71 -10.33 13.68 2.94
CA THR A 71 -10.82 12.71 1.93
C THR A 71 -11.49 13.42 0.75
N LYS A 72 -12.28 14.46 1.02
CA LYS A 72 -12.89 15.33 -0.01
C LYS A 72 -11.84 16.03 -0.87
N GLU A 73 -10.80 16.57 -0.24
CA GLU A 73 -9.67 17.20 -0.94
C GLU A 73 -8.96 16.20 -1.86
N LEU A 74 -8.70 14.98 -1.37
CA LEU A 74 -8.08 13.93 -2.19
C LEU A 74 -9.00 13.47 -3.34
N ALA A 75 -10.31 13.42 -3.12
CA ALA A 75 -11.27 13.13 -4.19
C ALA A 75 -11.26 14.24 -5.26
N ALA A 76 -11.14 15.51 -4.88
CA ALA A 76 -10.96 16.61 -5.82
C ALA A 76 -9.66 16.47 -6.64
N VAL A 77 -8.54 16.14 -5.98
CA VAL A 77 -7.24 15.87 -6.66
C VAL A 77 -7.36 14.70 -7.64
N ALA A 78 -8.08 13.64 -7.28
CA ALA A 78 -8.31 12.51 -8.16
C ALA A 78 -9.03 12.93 -9.46
N ARG A 79 -10.08 13.76 -9.32
CA ARG A 79 -10.84 14.32 -10.46
C ARG A 79 -10.00 15.25 -11.33
N LEU A 80 -9.03 15.96 -10.75
CA LEU A 80 -8.08 16.82 -11.48
C LEU A 80 -6.98 16.04 -12.22
N LYS A 81 -7.26 14.79 -12.62
CA LYS A 81 -6.33 13.88 -13.34
C LYS A 81 -5.12 13.41 -12.53
N HIS A 82 -5.19 13.45 -11.20
CA HIS A 82 -4.14 12.94 -10.32
C HIS A 82 -4.63 11.81 -9.37
N PRO A 83 -5.35 10.77 -9.86
CA PRO A 83 -5.93 9.72 -9.01
C PRO A 83 -4.87 8.93 -8.24
N HIS A 84 -3.67 8.71 -8.82
CA HIS A 84 -2.61 7.99 -8.12
C HIS A 84 -2.00 8.80 -6.95
N ALA A 85 -1.89 10.12 -7.10
CA ALA A 85 -1.42 10.98 -6.01
C ALA A 85 -2.45 11.01 -4.88
N ALA A 86 -3.73 11.13 -5.22
CA ALA A 86 -4.84 11.02 -4.27
C ALA A 86 -4.84 9.67 -3.53
N TYR A 87 -4.69 8.57 -4.28
CA TYR A 87 -4.58 7.21 -3.75
C TYR A 87 -3.40 7.05 -2.78
N THR A 88 -2.24 7.61 -3.12
CA THR A 88 -1.07 7.60 -2.23
C THR A 88 -1.34 8.42 -0.97
N GLY A 89 -1.95 9.60 -1.09
CA GLY A 89 -2.31 10.46 0.04
C GLY A 89 -3.25 9.76 1.01
N ILE A 90 -4.28 9.08 0.52
CA ILE A 90 -5.24 8.38 1.39
C ILE A 90 -4.57 7.18 2.08
N THR A 91 -3.85 6.33 1.34
CA THR A 91 -3.29 5.07 1.88
C THR A 91 -2.06 5.28 2.75
N LYS A 92 -1.25 6.31 2.49
CA LYS A 92 0.01 6.54 3.21
C LYS A 92 -0.07 7.65 4.27
N CYS A 93 -1.10 8.48 4.25
CA CYS A 93 -1.27 9.55 5.23
C CYS A 93 -2.53 9.37 6.07
N LEU A 94 -3.71 9.59 5.50
CA LEU A 94 -4.95 9.63 6.29
C LEU A 94 -5.27 8.28 6.92
N GLN A 95 -5.11 7.18 6.18
CA GLN A 95 -5.33 5.84 6.70
C GLN A 95 -4.50 5.52 7.94
N HIS A 96 -3.22 5.91 7.93
CA HIS A 96 -2.34 5.71 9.07
C HIS A 96 -2.77 6.51 10.31
N LYS A 97 -3.36 7.71 10.13
CA LYS A 97 -3.85 8.55 11.22
C LYS A 97 -5.04 7.90 11.93
N TRP A 98 -6.05 7.45 11.18
CA TRP A 98 -7.20 6.82 11.84
C TRP A 98 -6.91 5.41 12.34
N SER A 99 -6.06 4.63 11.66
CA SER A 99 -5.60 3.34 12.19
C SER A 99 -4.76 3.48 13.46
N PHE A 100 -4.14 4.63 13.71
CA PHE A 100 -3.56 4.93 15.02
C PHE A 100 -4.65 5.10 16.08
N THR A 101 -5.66 5.92 15.81
CA THR A 101 -6.80 6.13 16.74
C THR A 101 -7.53 4.84 17.09
N GLN A 102 -7.82 4.00 16.09
CA GLN A 102 -8.43 2.67 16.29
C GLN A 102 -7.59 1.75 17.20
N ARG A 103 -6.26 1.88 17.19
CA ARG A 103 -5.36 1.05 18.02
C ARG A 103 -5.30 1.48 19.49
N VAL A 104 -5.73 2.71 19.80
CA VAL A 104 -5.53 3.31 21.13
C VAL A 104 -6.85 3.68 21.83
N ILE A 105 -7.99 3.64 21.13
CA ILE A 105 -9.31 3.93 21.71
C ILE A 105 -10.27 2.78 21.37
N PRO A 106 -10.83 2.07 22.36
CA PRO A 106 -11.83 1.02 22.12
C PRO A 106 -13.25 1.59 21.93
N GLY A 107 -14.11 0.82 21.26
CA GLY A 107 -15.56 1.05 21.19
C GLY A 107 -15.94 2.34 20.48
N ILE A 108 -15.24 2.65 19.38
CA ILE A 108 -15.44 3.83 18.53
C ILE A 108 -15.80 3.44 17.09
N ASP A 109 -16.15 2.17 16.88
CA ASP A 109 -16.35 1.54 15.58
C ASP A 109 -17.44 2.26 14.78
N ASP A 110 -18.61 2.47 15.40
CA ASP A 110 -19.77 3.09 14.77
C ASP A 110 -19.53 4.56 14.37
N LEU A 111 -18.62 5.25 15.07
CA LEU A 111 -18.30 6.65 14.77
C LEU A 111 -17.65 6.81 13.39
N PHE A 112 -17.06 5.75 12.84
CA PHE A 112 -16.42 5.78 11.51
C PHE A 112 -17.38 5.70 10.34
N GLN A 113 -18.68 5.47 10.56
CA GLN A 113 -19.66 5.33 9.47
C GLN A 113 -19.64 6.54 8.50
N PRO A 114 -19.63 7.81 8.97
CA PRO A 114 -19.58 8.95 8.06
C PRO A 114 -18.31 9.02 7.19
N LEU A 115 -17.18 8.49 7.70
CA LEU A 115 -15.95 8.39 6.91
C LEU A 115 -16.05 7.27 5.86
N GLU A 116 -16.66 6.14 6.21
CA GLU A 116 -16.91 5.04 5.26
C GLU A 116 -17.85 5.48 4.13
N ASP A 117 -18.88 6.26 4.47
CA ASP A 117 -19.80 6.83 3.49
C ASP A 117 -19.07 7.78 2.53
N GLU A 118 -18.16 8.62 3.04
CA GLU A 118 -17.35 9.52 2.23
C GLU A 118 -16.36 8.75 1.31
N LEU A 119 -15.73 7.69 1.83
CA LEU A 119 -14.85 6.83 1.03
C LEU A 119 -15.63 6.17 -0.11
N THR A 120 -16.82 5.65 0.18
CA THR A 120 -17.64 4.86 -0.77
C THR A 120 -18.32 5.75 -1.79
N ASN A 121 -18.90 6.87 -1.36
CA ASN A 121 -19.76 7.69 -2.22
C ASN A 121 -18.97 8.76 -3.00
N ASN A 122 -17.78 9.16 -2.53
CA ASN A 122 -17.03 10.26 -3.12
C ASN A 122 -15.62 9.85 -3.57
N LEU A 123 -14.77 9.33 -2.66
CA LEU A 123 -13.37 9.06 -2.97
C LEU A 123 -13.19 7.94 -4.00
N LEU A 124 -13.79 6.77 -3.77
CA LEU A 124 -13.63 5.61 -4.64
C LEU A 124 -14.11 5.90 -6.08
N PRO A 125 -15.32 6.47 -6.30
CA PRO A 125 -15.74 6.90 -7.63
C PRO A 125 -14.75 7.90 -8.26
N ALA A 126 -14.25 8.87 -7.49
CA ALA A 126 -13.29 9.84 -7.99
C ALA A 126 -11.95 9.22 -8.41
N LEU A 127 -11.49 8.16 -7.71
CA LEU A 127 -10.29 7.42 -8.07
C LEU A 127 -10.46 6.63 -9.39
N PHE A 128 -11.66 6.10 -9.63
CA PHE A 128 -11.97 5.36 -10.85
C PHE A 128 -12.32 6.26 -12.04
N GLY A 129 -12.66 7.52 -11.78
CA GLY A 129 -13.16 8.44 -12.80
C GLY A 129 -14.65 8.23 -13.10
N ASP A 130 -15.37 7.56 -12.20
CA ASP A 130 -16.78 7.24 -12.32
C ASP A 130 -17.66 8.28 -11.61
N PRO A 131 -18.95 8.41 -11.99
CA PRO A 131 -19.91 9.22 -11.27
C PRO A 131 -20.06 8.78 -9.79
N PRO A 132 -20.44 9.70 -8.87
CA PRO A 132 -20.89 9.32 -7.53
C PRO A 132 -21.95 8.22 -7.59
N SER A 133 -22.03 7.37 -6.55
CA SER A 133 -22.95 6.21 -6.46
C SER A 133 -22.76 5.07 -7.49
N THR A 134 -21.61 5.00 -8.17
CA THR A 134 -21.25 3.85 -9.02
C THR A 134 -20.75 2.63 -8.21
N MET A 135 -20.47 2.83 -6.91
CA MET A 135 -19.99 1.76 -6.03
C MET A 135 -21.11 0.82 -5.60
N ASP A 136 -20.98 -0.45 -5.99
CA ASP A 136 -21.73 -1.55 -5.40
C ASP A 136 -20.97 -2.19 -4.23
N ASP A 137 -21.69 -3.01 -3.44
CA ASP A 137 -21.13 -3.67 -2.27
C ASP A 137 -19.96 -4.61 -2.62
N LYS A 138 -20.00 -5.24 -3.80
CA LYS A 138 -18.97 -6.18 -4.25
C LYS A 138 -17.67 -5.46 -4.56
N LEU A 139 -17.74 -4.34 -5.26
CA LEU A 139 -16.60 -3.49 -5.60
C LEU A 139 -16.07 -2.78 -4.35
N ARG A 140 -16.94 -2.37 -3.43
CA ARG A 140 -16.51 -1.86 -2.13
C ARG A 140 -15.75 -2.91 -1.32
N LEU A 141 -16.22 -4.16 -1.32
CA LEU A 141 -15.53 -5.27 -0.67
C LEU A 141 -14.18 -5.57 -1.34
N LEU A 142 -14.12 -5.57 -2.67
CA LEU A 142 -12.88 -5.74 -3.41
C LEU A 142 -11.86 -4.64 -3.09
N THR A 143 -12.26 -3.37 -3.07
CA THR A 143 -11.36 -2.24 -2.77
C THR A 143 -10.81 -2.28 -1.33
N ALA A 144 -11.55 -2.90 -0.40
CA ALA A 144 -11.06 -3.14 0.96
C ALA A 144 -9.90 -4.13 1.03
N LEU A 145 -9.84 -5.09 0.10
CA LEU A 145 -8.80 -6.10 0.07
C LEU A 145 -7.42 -5.50 -0.23
N PRO A 146 -6.32 -6.16 0.19
CA PRO A 146 -4.97 -5.75 -0.21
C PRO A 146 -4.77 -5.79 -1.73
N VAL A 147 -3.76 -5.06 -2.22
CA VAL A 147 -3.39 -5.07 -3.64
C VAL A 147 -3.00 -6.46 -4.17
N LYS A 148 -2.49 -7.33 -3.31
CA LYS A 148 -2.19 -8.74 -3.64
C LYS A 148 -3.44 -9.59 -3.86
N HIS A 149 -4.59 -9.07 -3.45
CA HIS A 149 -5.91 -9.68 -3.60
C HIS A 149 -6.78 -8.83 -4.53
N ALA A 150 -6.14 -8.14 -5.49
CA ALA A 150 -6.78 -7.28 -6.49
C ALA A 150 -7.53 -6.05 -5.94
N GLY A 151 -7.38 -5.75 -4.65
CA GLY A 151 -8.00 -4.60 -4.02
C GLY A 151 -7.12 -3.34 -4.00
N LEU A 152 -7.55 -2.35 -3.23
CA LEU A 152 -6.87 -1.05 -3.08
C LEU A 152 -6.21 -0.87 -1.72
N ALA A 153 -6.27 -1.86 -0.83
CA ALA A 153 -5.84 -1.75 0.56
C ALA A 153 -6.48 -0.53 1.25
N LEU A 154 -7.79 -0.36 1.04
CA LEU A 154 -8.64 0.64 1.72
C LEU A 154 -9.67 -0.05 2.62
N PRO A 155 -9.26 -0.63 3.77
CA PRO A 155 -10.16 -1.33 4.67
C PRO A 155 -11.31 -0.43 5.11
N ASN A 156 -12.48 -1.01 5.33
CA ASN A 156 -13.59 -0.30 5.93
C ASN A 156 -13.20 0.13 7.38
N PRO A 157 -13.26 1.44 7.70
CA PRO A 157 -12.83 1.96 8.99
C PRO A 157 -13.76 1.57 10.15
N VAL A 158 -15.02 1.22 9.88
CA VAL A 158 -15.96 0.68 10.88
C VAL A 158 -15.53 -0.73 11.27
N THR A 159 -15.33 -1.62 10.30
CA THR A 159 -15.01 -3.04 10.59
C THR A 159 -13.56 -3.27 11.02
N SER A 160 -12.63 -2.39 10.63
CA SER A 160 -11.22 -2.52 11.00
C SER A 160 -10.90 -2.04 12.42
N SER A 161 -11.79 -1.25 13.04
CA SER A 161 -11.54 -0.60 14.33
C SER A 161 -11.32 -1.61 15.47
N ALA A 162 -12.31 -2.47 15.74
CA ALA A 162 -12.24 -3.49 16.79
C ALA A 162 -11.03 -4.43 16.63
N THR A 163 -10.76 -4.87 15.40
CA THR A 163 -9.61 -5.72 15.09
C THR A 163 -8.28 -5.02 15.34
N ASN A 164 -8.16 -3.74 14.98
CA ASN A 164 -6.96 -2.95 15.24
C ASN A 164 -6.72 -2.74 16.74
N TYR A 165 -7.76 -2.44 17.51
CA TYR A 165 -7.66 -2.34 18.97
C TYR A 165 -7.23 -3.66 19.62
N LYS A 166 -7.87 -4.77 19.22
CA LYS A 166 -7.55 -6.12 19.71
C LYS A 166 -6.09 -6.48 19.44
N ASN A 167 -5.62 -6.29 18.21
CA ASN A 167 -4.24 -6.60 17.84
C ASN A 167 -3.24 -5.74 18.62
N SER A 168 -3.51 -4.44 18.79
CA SER A 168 -2.69 -3.53 19.60
C SER A 168 -2.59 -3.98 21.06
N THR A 169 -3.71 -4.43 21.63
CA THR A 169 -3.80 -4.94 23.01
C THR A 169 -3.02 -6.24 23.17
N LEU A 170 -3.15 -7.19 22.24
CA LEU A 170 -2.42 -8.46 22.27
C LEU A 170 -0.91 -8.25 22.16
N MET A 171 -0.47 -7.39 21.24
CA MET A 171 0.94 -7.04 21.09
C MET A 171 1.52 -6.39 22.36
N SER A 172 0.71 -5.62 23.08
CA SER A 172 1.12 -4.92 24.31
C SER A 172 0.85 -5.72 25.58
N SER A 173 0.35 -6.95 25.47
CA SER A 173 -0.15 -7.72 26.62
C SER A 173 0.90 -7.95 27.71
N HIS A 174 2.14 -8.28 27.33
CA HIS A 174 3.24 -8.42 28.28
C HIS A 174 3.53 -7.13 29.06
N LEU A 175 3.55 -5.99 28.36
CA LEU A 175 3.72 -4.67 29.01
C LEU A 175 2.56 -4.36 29.95
N LEU A 176 1.33 -4.64 29.53
CA LEU A 176 0.13 -4.40 30.34
C LEU A 176 0.16 -5.22 31.64
N LEU A 177 0.50 -6.51 31.55
CA LEU A 177 0.60 -7.38 32.71
C LEU A 177 1.75 -6.97 33.64
N ALA A 178 2.88 -6.53 33.08
CA ALA A 178 4.02 -6.08 33.88
C ALA A 178 3.73 -4.77 34.62
N VAL A 179 3.10 -3.79 33.97
CA VAL A 179 2.68 -2.52 34.60
C VAL A 179 1.63 -2.77 35.69
N GLN A 180 0.79 -3.78 35.52
CA GLN A 180 -0.18 -4.20 36.54
C GLN A 180 0.46 -4.99 37.71
N GLY A 181 1.78 -5.23 37.68
CA GLY A 181 2.48 -6.01 38.71
C GLY A 181 2.13 -7.50 38.70
N LYS A 182 1.48 -8.00 37.64
CA LYS A 182 1.08 -9.42 37.52
C LYS A 182 2.22 -10.33 37.09
N ILE A 183 3.18 -9.78 36.34
CA ILE A 183 4.39 -10.46 35.89
C ILE A 183 5.59 -9.51 36.00
N ASN A 184 6.80 -10.05 35.97
CA ASN A 184 8.00 -9.23 35.85
C ASN A 184 8.20 -8.77 34.40
N PHE A 185 8.64 -7.52 34.23
CA PHE A 185 8.98 -7.03 32.91
C PHE A 185 10.26 -7.69 32.39
N SER A 186 10.13 -8.39 31.26
CA SER A 186 11.23 -8.86 30.40
C SER A 186 11.12 -8.21 29.02
N LEU A 187 12.20 -7.58 28.55
CA LEU A 187 12.26 -7.02 27.20
C LEU A 187 12.19 -8.10 26.12
N GLN A 188 12.74 -9.29 26.41
CA GLN A 188 12.75 -10.41 25.47
C GLN A 188 11.32 -10.96 25.28
N ASP A 189 10.65 -11.27 26.37
CA ASP A 189 9.27 -11.77 26.37
C ASP A 189 8.31 -10.76 25.71
N HIS A 190 8.55 -9.46 25.90
CA HIS A 190 7.80 -8.41 25.20
C HIS A 190 7.97 -8.51 23.67
N ARG A 191 9.21 -8.66 23.20
CA ARG A 191 9.52 -8.79 21.77
C ARG A 191 8.92 -10.06 21.19
N ASP A 192 9.01 -11.17 21.91
CA ASP A 192 8.47 -12.47 21.49
C ASP A 192 6.94 -12.43 21.42
N THR A 193 6.30 -11.78 22.40
CA THR A 193 4.84 -11.52 22.39
C THR A 193 4.45 -10.65 21.19
N CYS A 194 5.19 -9.58 20.91
CA CYS A 194 4.95 -8.72 19.76
C CYS A 194 5.08 -9.50 18.45
N GLN A 195 6.17 -10.25 18.28
CA GLN A 195 6.45 -11.01 17.06
C GLN A 195 5.39 -12.09 16.81
N SER A 196 5.06 -12.87 17.85
CA SER A 196 4.05 -13.93 17.76
C SER A 196 2.65 -13.39 17.48
N SER A 197 2.28 -12.27 18.12
CA SER A 197 1.00 -11.60 17.86
C SER A 197 0.95 -11.04 16.43
N LEU A 198 2.05 -10.48 15.93
CA LEU A 198 2.15 -9.96 14.57
C LEU A 198 2.08 -11.07 13.52
N SER A 199 2.76 -12.20 13.71
CA SER A 199 2.69 -13.34 12.78
C SER A 199 1.28 -13.92 12.74
N ALA A 200 0.69 -14.20 13.90
CA ALA A 200 -0.68 -14.71 14.00
C ALA A 200 -1.70 -13.76 13.35
N SER A 201 -1.58 -12.45 13.61
CA SER A 201 -2.47 -11.43 13.00
C SER A 201 -2.33 -11.37 11.47
N ARG A 202 -1.12 -11.57 10.94
CA ARG A 202 -0.87 -11.59 9.49
C ARG A 202 -1.44 -12.84 8.84
N GLU A 203 -1.27 -14.00 9.46
CA GLU A 203 -1.80 -15.28 8.96
C GLU A 203 -3.32 -15.30 8.95
N LEU A 204 -3.95 -14.83 10.04
CA LEU A 204 -5.40 -14.71 10.12
C LEU A 204 -5.94 -13.80 9.01
N ARG A 205 -5.35 -12.60 8.87
CA ARG A 205 -5.75 -11.65 7.84
C ARG A 205 -5.53 -12.17 6.42
N GLN A 206 -4.44 -12.91 6.20
CA GLN A 206 -4.18 -13.53 4.90
C GLN A 206 -5.30 -14.53 4.56
N THR A 207 -5.63 -15.41 5.50
CA THR A 207 -6.73 -16.37 5.36
C THR A 207 -8.07 -15.68 5.10
N GLU A 208 -8.41 -14.66 5.88
CA GLU A 208 -9.64 -13.88 5.71
C GLU A 208 -9.74 -13.21 4.33
N ASN A 209 -8.62 -12.64 3.85
CA ASN A 209 -8.57 -12.03 2.51
C ASN A 209 -8.69 -13.08 1.39
N ASP A 210 -8.04 -14.24 1.55
CA ASP A 210 -8.11 -15.35 0.59
C ASP A 210 -9.54 -15.89 0.48
N SER A 211 -10.22 -16.08 1.62
CA SER A 211 -11.63 -16.49 1.67
C SER A 211 -12.55 -15.42 1.08
N SER A 212 -12.34 -14.15 1.42
CA SER A 212 -13.14 -13.03 0.90
C SER A 212 -13.04 -12.89 -0.61
N LEU A 213 -11.83 -13.01 -1.15
CA LEU A 213 -11.60 -12.98 -2.60
C LEU A 213 -12.26 -14.17 -3.29
N THR A 214 -12.13 -15.37 -2.72
CA THR A 214 -12.75 -16.58 -3.25
C THR A 214 -14.27 -16.47 -3.32
N ASN A 215 -14.89 -15.97 -2.24
CA ASN A 215 -16.33 -15.76 -2.16
C ASN A 215 -16.80 -14.69 -3.16
N LEU A 216 -16.05 -13.59 -3.31
CA LEU A 216 -16.33 -12.57 -4.31
C LEU A 216 -16.30 -13.14 -5.73
N LEU A 217 -15.24 -13.89 -6.08
CA LEU A 217 -15.10 -14.49 -7.41
C LEU A 217 -16.22 -15.48 -7.72
N ALA A 218 -16.66 -16.26 -6.74
CA ALA A 218 -17.77 -17.19 -6.87
C ALA A 218 -19.13 -16.48 -7.07
N ALA A 219 -19.30 -15.28 -6.50
CA ALA A 219 -20.52 -14.48 -6.59
C ALA A 219 -20.59 -13.58 -7.84
N LEU A 220 -19.59 -13.60 -8.72
CA LEU A 220 -19.60 -12.84 -9.97
C LEU A 220 -20.43 -13.55 -11.05
N PRO A 221 -21.20 -12.81 -11.86
CA PRO A 221 -21.94 -13.41 -12.96
C PRO A 221 -20.98 -14.00 -13.99
N LEU A 222 -21.39 -15.12 -14.60
CA LEU A 222 -20.71 -15.67 -15.77
C LEU A 222 -20.69 -14.61 -16.88
N ALA A 223 -19.54 -14.47 -17.53
CA ALA A 223 -19.38 -13.48 -18.59
C ALA A 223 -20.37 -13.75 -19.74
N ALA A 224 -21.12 -12.74 -20.15
CA ALA A 224 -21.97 -12.81 -21.34
C ALA A 224 -21.12 -13.13 -22.58
N ALA A 225 -21.70 -13.84 -23.56
CA ALA A 225 -21.01 -14.21 -24.79
C ALA A 225 -20.37 -12.97 -25.46
N GLY A 226 -19.04 -12.96 -25.54
CA GLY A 226 -18.29 -11.86 -26.16
C GLY A 226 -17.82 -10.73 -25.21
N GLN A 227 -18.04 -10.83 -23.89
CA GLN A 227 -17.44 -9.92 -22.90
C GLN A 227 -16.23 -10.54 -22.19
N PRO A 228 -15.16 -9.77 -21.88
CA PRO A 228 -14.08 -10.24 -21.03
C PRO A 228 -14.61 -10.65 -19.64
N SER A 229 -14.12 -11.75 -19.09
CA SER A 229 -14.54 -12.21 -17.75
C SER A 229 -13.96 -11.29 -16.67
N THR A 230 -14.84 -10.70 -15.84
CA THR A 230 -14.47 -9.93 -14.65
C THR A 230 -13.60 -10.75 -13.70
N THR A 231 -13.91 -12.03 -13.52
CA THR A 231 -13.12 -13.01 -12.77
C THR A 231 -11.68 -13.10 -13.29
N ARG A 232 -11.50 -13.13 -14.62
CA ARG A 232 -10.17 -13.16 -15.25
C ARG A 232 -9.40 -11.86 -15.00
N ALA A 233 -10.07 -10.71 -15.05
CA ALA A 233 -9.44 -9.42 -14.75
C ALA A 233 -8.96 -9.35 -13.29
N ILE A 234 -9.80 -9.74 -12.34
CA ILE A 234 -9.47 -9.75 -10.90
C ILE A 234 -8.31 -10.71 -10.60
N ASN A 235 -8.32 -11.91 -11.18
CA ASN A 235 -7.24 -12.89 -11.01
C ASN A 235 -5.88 -12.41 -11.56
N ARG A 236 -5.84 -11.50 -12.53
CA ARG A 236 -4.57 -10.86 -12.94
C ARG A 236 -4.19 -9.71 -12.03
N ALA A 237 -5.18 -8.92 -11.60
CA ALA A 237 -4.95 -7.77 -10.74
C ALA A 237 -4.29 -8.14 -9.40
N SER A 238 -4.50 -9.36 -8.89
CA SER A 238 -3.78 -9.90 -7.72
C SER A 238 -2.26 -10.02 -7.95
N GLU A 239 -1.84 -10.23 -9.21
CA GLU A 239 -0.42 -10.34 -9.59
C GLU A 239 0.17 -8.98 -9.99
N THR A 240 -0.65 -8.05 -10.47
CA THR A 240 -0.18 -6.79 -11.05
C THR A 240 -0.39 -5.58 -10.14
N GLY A 241 -1.31 -5.60 -9.18
CA GLY A 241 -1.71 -4.45 -8.36
C GLY A 241 -0.62 -3.83 -7.47
N LEU A 242 0.55 -4.47 -7.34
CA LEU A 242 1.65 -3.98 -6.51
C LEU A 242 2.12 -2.58 -6.92
N TRP A 243 1.98 -2.20 -8.19
CA TRP A 243 2.39 -0.88 -8.70
C TRP A 243 1.64 0.27 -8.04
N LEU A 244 0.40 0.06 -7.60
CA LEU A 244 -0.39 1.05 -6.88
C LEU A 244 0.29 1.48 -5.57
N THR A 245 1.05 0.58 -4.94
CA THR A 245 1.75 0.87 -3.69
C THR A 245 3.05 1.63 -3.86
N THR A 246 3.48 1.86 -5.11
CA THR A 246 4.71 2.57 -5.43
C THR A 246 4.47 4.07 -5.41
N ILE A 247 5.23 4.80 -4.58
CA ILE A 247 5.12 6.27 -4.53
C ILE A 247 5.55 6.81 -5.90
N PRO A 248 4.74 7.69 -6.55
CA PRO A 248 5.11 8.31 -7.81
C PRO A 248 6.49 8.98 -7.69
N ASN A 249 7.45 8.53 -8.50
CA ASN A 249 8.77 9.14 -8.61
C ASN A 249 9.07 9.42 -10.09
N HIS A 250 9.52 10.64 -10.38
CA HIS A 250 9.93 11.06 -11.72
C HIS A 250 11.39 10.68 -11.97
N ILE A 251 11.65 9.49 -12.53
CA ILE A 251 12.99 9.12 -12.99
C ILE A 251 12.89 8.27 -14.27
N ASN A 252 13.48 8.76 -15.37
CA ASN A 252 13.73 8.04 -16.61
C ASN A 252 15.26 7.89 -16.79
N ALA A 253 15.73 6.75 -17.30
CA ALA A 253 17.10 6.61 -17.82
C ALA A 253 17.18 5.53 -18.90
N ILE A 254 17.84 5.84 -20.04
CA ILE A 254 18.30 4.91 -21.09
C ILE A 254 19.61 5.44 -21.72
N ASP A 255 20.52 4.55 -22.15
CA ASP A 255 21.58 4.80 -23.14
C ASP A 255 21.73 3.64 -24.16
N LYS A 256 22.45 3.91 -25.26
CA LYS A 256 22.39 3.46 -26.67
C LYS A 256 23.19 2.20 -27.04
N ASN A 257 22.72 1.46 -28.05
CA ASN A 257 23.34 1.40 -29.40
C ASN A 257 22.54 0.53 -30.36
N GLY A 258 22.53 0.93 -31.62
CA GLY A 258 21.74 0.32 -32.70
C GLY A 258 22.33 -1.02 -33.16
N ASP A 259 21.75 -2.09 -32.64
CA ASP A 259 21.57 -3.37 -33.32
C ASP A 259 20.17 -3.89 -32.93
N ARG A 260 19.43 -4.48 -33.87
CA ARG A 260 17.97 -4.67 -33.80
C ARG A 260 17.52 -5.61 -32.65
N GLY A 261 17.29 -5.00 -31.50
CA GLY A 261 16.41 -5.37 -30.38
C GLY A 261 16.25 -4.13 -29.48
N ASP A 262 15.21 -4.06 -28.66
CA ASP A 262 14.92 -2.83 -27.89
C ASP A 262 16.02 -2.46 -26.87
N LEU A 263 16.74 -3.46 -26.34
CA LEU A 263 17.87 -3.29 -25.43
C LEU A 263 19.01 -4.25 -25.80
N LEU A 264 20.25 -3.75 -25.77
CA LEU A 264 21.47 -4.55 -25.90
C LEU A 264 22.30 -4.37 -24.62
N ILE A 265 22.55 -5.47 -23.90
CA ILE A 265 23.26 -5.43 -22.61
C ILE A 265 24.43 -6.41 -22.66
N LYS A 266 25.65 -5.88 -22.50
CA LYS A 266 26.87 -6.68 -22.47
C LYS A 266 27.00 -7.47 -21.18
N GLY A 267 27.36 -8.74 -21.29
CA GLY A 267 27.67 -9.58 -20.14
C GLY A 267 26.48 -9.84 -19.24
N PHE A 268 25.23 -9.79 -19.74
CA PHE A 268 24.04 -9.83 -18.90
C PHE A 268 23.76 -11.25 -18.35
N TRP A 269 23.75 -12.23 -19.25
CA TRP A 269 23.62 -13.65 -18.90
C TRP A 269 25.00 -14.23 -18.56
N ASP A 270 25.88 -14.28 -19.56
CA ASP A 270 27.23 -14.80 -19.43
C ASP A 270 28.28 -13.71 -19.67
N ASN A 271 29.41 -13.79 -18.97
CA ASN A 271 30.49 -12.81 -19.11
C ASN A 271 31.04 -12.83 -20.55
N GLY A 272 31.21 -11.63 -21.15
CA GLY A 272 31.72 -11.49 -22.51
C GLY A 272 30.71 -11.76 -23.63
N MET A 273 29.46 -12.10 -23.31
CA MET A 273 28.38 -12.32 -24.29
C MET A 273 27.38 -11.15 -24.27
N ASP A 274 27.04 -10.63 -25.45
CA ASP A 274 26.00 -9.61 -25.57
C ASP A 274 24.61 -10.23 -25.48
N ALA A 275 23.71 -9.63 -24.70
CA ALA A 275 22.31 -10.05 -24.60
C ALA A 275 21.39 -9.02 -25.27
N ILE A 276 20.64 -9.47 -26.26
CA ILE A 276 19.57 -8.72 -26.90
C ILE A 276 18.27 -9.02 -26.16
N ILE A 277 17.62 -7.96 -25.67
CA ILE A 277 16.31 -8.04 -25.03
C ILE A 277 15.31 -7.29 -25.90
N ASP A 278 14.27 -8.00 -26.32
CA ASP A 278 13.28 -7.48 -27.27
C ASP A 278 11.91 -7.38 -26.60
N VAL A 279 11.43 -6.17 -26.36
CA VAL A 279 10.26 -5.87 -25.52
C VAL A 279 8.96 -6.03 -26.31
N ARG A 280 7.94 -6.63 -25.70
CA ARG A 280 6.59 -6.73 -26.27
C ARG A 280 5.55 -6.43 -25.21
N ILE A 281 4.69 -5.46 -25.49
CA ILE A 281 3.48 -5.22 -24.69
C ILE A 281 2.31 -5.93 -25.38
N THR A 282 1.62 -6.82 -24.67
CA THR A 282 0.53 -7.64 -25.21
C THR A 282 -0.79 -7.38 -24.50
N ASP A 283 -1.85 -7.10 -25.25
CA ASP A 283 -3.20 -7.12 -24.70
C ASP A 283 -3.70 -8.55 -24.56
N THR A 284 -3.76 -9.03 -23.31
CA THR A 284 -4.26 -10.38 -23.03
C THR A 284 -5.79 -10.47 -23.05
N ASP A 285 -6.53 -9.35 -23.08
CA ASP A 285 -7.99 -9.28 -23.22
C ASP A 285 -8.48 -9.01 -24.65
N ALA A 286 -7.56 -8.88 -25.60
CA ALA A 286 -7.90 -8.76 -27.02
C ALA A 286 -8.89 -9.86 -27.44
N LYS A 287 -9.80 -9.55 -28.36
CA LYS A 287 -10.90 -10.46 -28.77
C LYS A 287 -10.43 -11.87 -29.08
N SER A 288 -9.25 -12.00 -29.71
CA SER A 288 -8.61 -13.26 -30.09
C SER A 288 -8.06 -14.10 -28.92
N TYR A 289 -7.89 -13.53 -27.73
CA TYR A 289 -7.27 -14.17 -26.57
C TYR A 289 -8.22 -14.37 -25.38
N ARG A 290 -9.49 -13.98 -25.50
CA ARG A 290 -10.48 -14.00 -24.40
C ARG A 290 -10.66 -15.37 -23.74
N THR A 291 -10.63 -16.45 -24.52
CA THR A 291 -10.79 -17.83 -24.02
C THR A 291 -9.49 -18.46 -23.53
N ARG A 292 -8.35 -17.78 -23.75
CA ARG A 292 -7.03 -18.30 -23.42
C ARG A 292 -6.56 -17.75 -22.08
N ASP A 293 -5.90 -18.60 -21.31
CA ASP A 293 -5.23 -18.18 -20.08
C ASP A 293 -4.18 -17.07 -20.37
N PRO A 294 -4.16 -15.95 -19.63
CA PRO A 294 -3.22 -14.84 -19.86
C PRO A 294 -1.75 -15.26 -19.84
N LYS A 295 -1.34 -16.18 -18.95
CA LYS A 295 0.05 -16.66 -18.88
C LYS A 295 0.39 -17.50 -20.11
N LYS A 296 -0.57 -18.31 -20.60
CA LYS A 296 -0.41 -19.03 -21.88
C LYS A 296 -0.34 -18.09 -23.08
N VAL A 297 -1.03 -16.95 -23.05
CA VAL A 297 -0.90 -15.91 -24.08
C VAL A 297 0.52 -15.35 -24.06
N LEU A 298 1.04 -14.90 -22.91
CA LEU A 298 2.40 -14.38 -22.81
C LEU A 298 3.46 -15.42 -23.24
N GLN A 299 3.30 -16.69 -22.82
CA GLN A 299 4.18 -17.78 -23.25
C GLN A 299 4.16 -17.97 -24.78
N SER A 300 3.00 -17.82 -25.41
CA SER A 300 2.86 -17.89 -26.88
C SER A 300 3.62 -16.76 -27.56
N GLN A 301 3.55 -15.54 -27.01
CA GLN A 301 4.25 -14.37 -27.53
C GLN A 301 5.77 -14.51 -27.38
N GLU A 302 6.25 -15.03 -26.25
CA GLU A 302 7.67 -15.33 -26.03
C GLU A 302 8.19 -16.37 -27.03
N LYS A 303 7.43 -17.45 -27.25
CA LYS A 303 7.77 -18.50 -28.23
C LYS A 303 7.82 -17.96 -29.65
N GLU A 304 6.87 -17.11 -30.04
CA GLU A 304 6.84 -16.50 -31.36
C GLU A 304 8.08 -15.64 -31.61
N LYS A 305 8.46 -14.79 -30.64
CA LYS A 305 9.70 -13.99 -30.74
C LYS A 305 10.96 -14.86 -30.78
N LYS A 306 11.05 -15.89 -29.93
CA LYS A 306 12.19 -16.83 -29.96
C LYS A 306 12.29 -17.53 -31.31
N LYS A 307 11.19 -18.07 -31.84
CA LYS A 307 11.16 -18.71 -33.16
C LYS A 307 11.65 -17.78 -34.27
N LYS A 308 11.40 -16.48 -34.14
CA LYS A 308 11.78 -15.49 -35.16
C LYS A 308 13.24 -15.06 -35.09
N TYR A 309 13.81 -14.90 -33.89
CA TYR A 309 15.09 -14.21 -33.71
C TYR A 309 16.19 -15.01 -33.01
N LEU A 310 15.84 -16.07 -32.26
CA LEU A 310 16.79 -16.76 -31.39
C LEU A 310 17.95 -17.37 -32.20
N ASP A 311 17.64 -18.11 -33.26
CA ASP A 311 18.66 -18.82 -34.06
C ASP A 311 19.67 -17.85 -34.68
N GLN A 312 19.19 -16.70 -35.19
CA GLN A 312 20.05 -15.66 -35.75
C GLN A 312 20.96 -15.03 -34.69
N CYS A 313 20.46 -14.81 -33.46
CA CYS A 313 21.26 -14.27 -32.37
C CYS A 313 22.33 -15.27 -31.91
N LEU A 314 21.99 -16.56 -31.81
CA LEU A 314 22.93 -17.61 -31.44
C LEU A 314 24.07 -17.74 -32.46
N LEU A 315 23.78 -17.64 -33.76
CA LEU A 315 24.81 -17.59 -34.82
C LEU A 315 25.78 -16.42 -34.65
N GLN A 316 25.32 -15.29 -34.12
CA GLN A 316 26.15 -14.11 -33.83
C GLN A 316 26.84 -14.18 -32.47
N ARG A 317 26.77 -15.31 -31.75
CA ARG A 317 27.23 -15.46 -30.36
C ARG A 317 26.60 -14.43 -29.41
N ARG A 318 25.31 -14.13 -29.62
CA ARG A 318 24.51 -13.23 -28.77
C ARG A 318 23.38 -14.00 -28.10
N ALA A 319 23.08 -13.65 -26.86
CA ALA A 319 21.91 -14.18 -26.17
C ALA A 319 20.67 -13.39 -26.61
N PHE A 320 19.53 -14.05 -26.73
CA PHE A 320 18.26 -13.40 -27.05
C PHE A 320 17.21 -13.71 -25.99
N THR A 321 16.57 -12.68 -25.46
CA THR A 321 15.52 -12.84 -24.45
C THR A 321 14.31 -11.97 -24.79
N PRO A 322 13.14 -12.55 -25.11
CA PRO A 322 11.94 -11.77 -25.32
C PRO A 322 11.43 -11.25 -23.97
N PHE A 323 11.28 -9.93 -23.84
CA PHE A 323 10.71 -9.33 -22.64
C PHE A 323 9.23 -9.03 -22.90
N VAL A 324 8.38 -10.02 -22.65
CA VAL A 324 6.93 -9.90 -22.89
C VAL A 324 6.22 -9.53 -21.59
N VAL A 325 5.44 -8.44 -21.64
CA VAL A 325 4.58 -7.98 -20.54
C VAL A 325 3.20 -7.68 -21.09
N SER A 326 2.16 -7.85 -20.29
CA SER A 326 0.81 -7.44 -20.69
C SER A 326 0.56 -5.94 -20.48
N VAL A 327 -0.48 -5.38 -21.09
CA VAL A 327 -0.89 -3.97 -20.86
C VAL A 327 -1.17 -3.67 -19.40
N ASP A 328 -1.74 -4.63 -18.67
CA ASP A 328 -2.06 -4.59 -17.25
C ASP A 328 -0.88 -4.97 -16.33
N GLY A 329 0.31 -5.25 -16.88
CA GLY A 329 1.55 -5.43 -16.12
C GLY A 329 1.92 -6.87 -15.75
N LEU A 330 1.21 -7.88 -16.29
CA LEU A 330 1.55 -9.29 -16.10
C LEU A 330 2.86 -9.61 -16.83
N ILE A 331 3.84 -10.14 -16.10
CA ILE A 331 5.20 -10.34 -16.61
C ILE A 331 5.37 -11.78 -17.09
N GLY A 332 5.85 -11.95 -18.33
CA GLY A 332 6.17 -13.25 -18.91
C GLY A 332 7.31 -13.99 -18.19
N TYR A 333 7.48 -15.27 -18.49
CA TYR A 333 8.49 -16.10 -17.85
C TYR A 333 9.92 -15.60 -18.13
N GLU A 334 10.22 -15.30 -19.39
CA GLU A 334 11.53 -14.80 -19.82
C GLU A 334 11.79 -13.41 -19.25
N ALA A 335 10.78 -12.54 -19.28
CA ALA A 335 10.84 -11.21 -18.67
C ALA A 335 11.12 -11.29 -17.15
N SER A 336 10.47 -12.22 -16.43
CA SER A 336 10.70 -12.43 -15.00
C SER A 336 12.15 -12.85 -14.71
N ASN A 337 12.74 -13.71 -15.55
CA ASN A 337 14.14 -14.11 -15.42
C ASN A 337 15.09 -12.93 -15.68
N VAL A 338 14.81 -12.08 -16.68
CA VAL A 338 15.55 -10.83 -16.89
C VAL A 338 15.53 -9.98 -15.62
N LEU A 339 14.37 -9.79 -14.98
CA LEU A 339 14.27 -8.96 -13.78
C LEU A 339 15.01 -9.55 -12.58
N LYS A 340 14.99 -10.88 -12.41
CA LYS A 340 15.77 -11.56 -11.36
C LYS A 340 17.27 -11.33 -11.57
N GLN A 341 17.75 -11.54 -12.80
CA GLN A 341 19.17 -11.37 -13.14
C GLN A 341 19.61 -9.90 -13.00
N LEU A 342 18.78 -8.96 -13.45
CA LEU A 342 19.00 -7.53 -13.26
C LEU A 342 19.09 -7.18 -11.78
N SER A 343 18.16 -7.69 -10.96
CA SER A 343 18.13 -7.43 -9.52
C SER A 343 19.37 -8.00 -8.82
N LYS A 344 19.85 -9.18 -9.24
CA LYS A 344 21.07 -9.80 -8.70
C LYS A 344 22.29 -8.93 -9.00
N ARG A 345 22.50 -8.56 -10.28
CA ARG A 345 23.64 -7.72 -10.67
C ARG A 345 23.60 -6.33 -10.03
N LEU A 346 22.43 -5.73 -9.87
CA LEU A 346 22.28 -4.45 -9.17
C LEU A 346 22.52 -4.58 -7.66
N ALA A 347 22.13 -5.70 -7.04
CA ALA A 347 22.41 -5.95 -5.63
C ALA A 347 23.91 -6.01 -5.36
N ASP A 348 24.65 -6.73 -6.22
CA ASP A 348 26.11 -6.80 -6.17
C ASP A 348 26.74 -5.42 -6.40
N LYS A 349 26.30 -4.70 -7.45
CA LYS A 349 26.82 -3.37 -7.81
C LYS A 349 26.56 -2.30 -6.74
N TRP A 350 25.39 -2.33 -6.10
CA TRP A 350 25.01 -1.34 -5.10
C TRP A 350 25.38 -1.75 -3.67
N ASN A 351 25.92 -2.96 -3.49
CA ASN A 351 26.17 -3.57 -2.19
C ASN A 351 24.92 -3.51 -1.28
N LYS A 352 23.79 -4.00 -1.79
CA LYS A 352 22.49 -4.00 -1.09
C LYS A 352 21.88 -5.41 -1.06
N PRO A 353 21.05 -5.73 -0.05
CA PRO A 353 20.34 -7.01 -0.02
C PRO A 353 19.48 -7.20 -1.27
N TYR A 354 19.53 -8.40 -1.85
CA TYR A 354 18.79 -8.75 -3.07
C TYR A 354 17.28 -8.47 -2.98
N SER A 355 16.68 -8.65 -1.79
CA SER A 355 15.26 -8.38 -1.54
C SER A 355 14.90 -6.90 -1.74
N VAL A 356 15.76 -5.98 -1.29
CA VAL A 356 15.58 -4.53 -1.45
C VAL A 356 15.69 -4.15 -2.92
N THR A 357 16.73 -4.65 -3.60
CA THR A 357 16.96 -4.39 -5.02
C THR A 357 15.83 -4.93 -5.90
N CYS A 358 15.31 -6.13 -5.60
CA CYS A 358 14.12 -6.68 -6.26
C CYS A 358 12.90 -5.77 -6.13
N GLY A 359 12.69 -5.22 -4.93
CA GLY A 359 11.60 -4.27 -4.68
C GLY A 359 11.73 -3.02 -5.55
N ILE A 360 12.94 -2.45 -5.65
CA ILE A 360 13.23 -1.28 -6.49
C ILE A 360 13.01 -1.62 -7.98
N VAL A 361 13.57 -2.72 -8.48
CA VAL A 361 13.46 -3.12 -9.89
C VAL A 361 12.00 -3.39 -10.28
N ARG A 362 11.26 -4.17 -9.48
CA ARG A 362 9.83 -4.46 -9.74
C ARG A 362 9.00 -3.18 -9.76
N SER A 363 9.23 -2.29 -8.80
CA SER A 363 8.51 -1.01 -8.73
C SER A 363 8.77 -0.17 -9.99
N ARG A 364 10.03 -0.06 -10.42
CA ARG A 364 10.41 0.71 -11.62
C ARG A 364 9.81 0.13 -12.89
N ILE A 365 9.89 -1.18 -13.06
CA ILE A 365 9.34 -1.85 -14.25
C ILE A 365 7.83 -1.70 -14.29
N SER A 366 7.15 -1.82 -13.14
CA SER A 366 5.70 -1.69 -13.10
C SER A 366 5.23 -0.28 -13.44
N ILE A 367 5.91 0.76 -12.92
CA ILE A 367 5.67 2.16 -13.32
C ILE A 367 5.96 2.36 -14.82
N ALA A 368 7.05 1.78 -15.33
CA ALA A 368 7.39 1.88 -16.75
C ALA A 368 6.33 1.24 -17.65
N CYS A 369 5.81 0.07 -17.28
CA CYS A 369 4.71 -0.58 -17.97
C CYS A 369 3.43 0.26 -17.91
N ALA A 370 3.09 0.83 -16.76
CA ALA A 370 1.93 1.72 -16.62
C ALA A 370 2.05 2.96 -17.51
N ARG A 371 3.22 3.61 -17.56
CA ARG A 371 3.51 4.72 -18.49
C ARG A 371 3.44 4.27 -19.96
N ALA A 372 3.97 3.09 -20.26
CA ALA A 372 3.95 2.58 -21.62
C ALA A 372 2.53 2.27 -22.09
N SER A 373 1.64 1.80 -21.22
CA SER A 373 0.26 1.44 -21.55
C SER A 373 -0.72 2.63 -21.52
N ASN A 374 -0.56 3.59 -20.60
CA ASN A 374 -1.55 4.63 -20.34
C ASN A 374 -1.14 6.01 -20.89
N GLN A 375 -1.92 6.56 -21.83
CA GLN A 375 -1.65 7.86 -22.45
C GLN A 375 -1.63 9.04 -21.46
N CYS A 376 -2.39 8.98 -20.36
CA CYS A 376 -2.41 10.03 -19.34
C CYS A 376 -1.11 10.11 -18.52
N LEU A 377 -0.32 9.03 -18.50
CA LEU A 377 0.98 8.95 -17.85
C LEU A 377 2.15 9.06 -18.85
N ARG A 378 1.85 9.08 -20.15
CA ARG A 378 2.84 9.31 -21.20
C ARG A 378 3.16 10.80 -21.24
N GLY A 379 4.39 11.17 -20.90
CA GLY A 379 4.91 12.51 -21.21
C GLY A 379 4.97 12.76 -22.72
N SER A 380 5.15 14.03 -23.12
CA SER A 380 5.32 14.41 -24.53
C SER A 380 6.45 13.59 -25.18
N ARG A 381 6.21 13.07 -26.39
CA ARG A 381 7.23 12.39 -27.21
C ARG A 381 8.18 13.43 -27.79
N ILE A 382 9.04 14.01 -26.95
CA ILE A 382 10.05 14.98 -27.40
C ILE A 382 11.14 14.21 -28.16
N PRO A 383 11.45 14.59 -29.41
CA PRO A 383 12.58 14.00 -30.14
C PRO A 383 13.87 14.15 -29.35
N PHE A 384 14.67 13.09 -29.30
CA PHE A 384 15.94 13.02 -28.56
C PHE A 384 16.86 14.22 -28.80
N LYS A 385 16.87 14.76 -30.03
CA LYS A 385 17.66 15.92 -30.44
C LYS A 385 17.31 17.22 -29.71
N THR A 386 16.13 17.31 -29.11
CA THR A 386 15.60 18.51 -28.46
C THR A 386 15.70 18.44 -26.93
N MET A 387 16.16 17.31 -26.36
CA MET A 387 16.32 17.15 -24.92
C MET A 387 17.69 17.63 -24.43
N SER A 388 17.71 18.37 -23.32
CA SER A 388 18.93 18.85 -22.67
C SER A 388 19.89 17.70 -22.30
N ARG A 389 21.20 17.92 -22.46
CA ARG A 389 22.27 16.97 -22.06
C ARG A 389 22.61 17.03 -20.57
N GLN A 390 22.04 17.96 -19.82
CA GLN A 390 22.09 17.94 -18.37
C GLN A 390 21.03 16.97 -17.85
N ILE A 391 21.39 16.17 -16.83
CA ILE A 391 20.42 15.49 -15.98
C ILE A 391 19.64 16.59 -15.24
N GLN A 392 18.57 17.08 -15.85
CA GLN A 392 17.62 17.97 -15.20
C GLN A 392 16.55 17.12 -14.53
N TRP A 393 16.60 17.11 -13.20
CA TRP A 393 15.55 16.63 -12.32
C TRP A 393 14.49 17.74 -12.23
N GLU A 394 13.45 17.67 -13.04
CA GLU A 394 12.18 18.34 -12.72
C GLU A 394 11.47 17.41 -11.73
N ASP A 395 11.77 17.38 -10.43
CA ASP A 395 11.25 18.32 -9.43
C ASP A 395 11.87 18.10 -8.03
N GLY A 396 12.99 17.37 -7.91
CA GLY A 396 13.63 17.10 -6.63
C GLY A 396 12.83 16.20 -5.65
N ALA A 397 11.73 15.56 -6.09
CA ALA A 397 10.98 14.65 -5.24
C ALA A 397 11.74 13.33 -5.00
N GLY A 398 11.94 12.98 -3.73
CA GLY A 398 12.50 11.67 -3.32
C GLY A 398 14.01 11.61 -3.08
N ALA A 399 14.78 12.65 -3.43
CA ALA A 399 16.19 12.75 -3.00
C ALA A 399 16.34 12.80 -1.47
N GLY A 400 15.28 13.20 -0.75
CA GLY A 400 15.22 13.23 0.72
C GLY A 400 14.93 11.90 1.41
N LEU A 401 14.45 10.86 0.70
CA LEU A 401 14.10 9.57 1.32
C LEU A 401 15.31 8.63 1.54
N TYR A 402 16.45 8.98 0.93
CA TYR A 402 17.74 8.33 1.16
C TYR A 402 18.81 9.37 1.48
N ARG A 403 18.50 10.37 2.33
CA ARG A 403 19.55 11.16 2.97
C ARG A 403 20.43 10.19 3.75
N ILE A 404 21.51 9.80 3.11
CA ILE A 404 22.69 9.24 3.75
C ILE A 404 23.18 10.39 4.63
N VAL A 405 22.92 10.27 5.93
CA VAL A 405 23.75 10.95 6.93
C VAL A 405 25.16 10.45 6.65
N ARG A 406 26.06 11.36 6.28
CA ARG A 406 27.48 11.05 6.17
C ARG A 406 28.01 10.61 7.53
#